data_AF-A0A383CJ96-F1
#
_entry.id   AF-A0A383CJ96-F1
#
_cell.length_a   1.000
_cell.length_b   1.000
_cell.length_c   1.000
_cell.angle_alpha   90.00
_cell.angle_beta   90.00
_cell.angle_gamma   90.00
#
_symmetry.space_group_name_H-M   'P 1'
#
loop_
_entity.id
_entity.type
_entity.pdbx_description
1 polymer ?
#
loop_
_entity_poly.entity_id
_entity_poly.type
_entity_poly.pdbx_seq_one_letter_code
_entity_poly.pdbx_strand_id
1 'polypeptide(L)'
;MIFLLKIRKFFRLSLLIALIPSLLFAEELGDKNTLINKAASAVTDSVSDTFGKLTLFNGIKKAELEIETKSQDFQSDVRASIISSLSENEKLRTYWLNQTNFSDHNDRQTLNTGFIYRNLSSDTKWVRGFNLFYDHEFPNNHQRASAGLEIKSSAIELNSNYYQRLS
;
A
#
# COMPACT_ATOMS: atom_id res chain seq x y z
N MET A 1 2.70 -2.30 26.90
CA MET A 1 3.75 -1.42 26.33
C MET A 1 4.09 -1.72 24.87
N ILE A 2 4.30 -3.00 24.47
CA ILE A 2 4.77 -3.39 23.12
C ILE A 2 3.75 -3.11 21.99
N PHE A 3 2.45 -3.28 22.26
CA PHE A 3 1.39 -3.10 21.26
C PHE A 3 1.22 -1.64 20.80
N LEU A 4 1.28 -0.68 21.75
CA LEU A 4 1.27 0.76 21.43
C LEU A 4 2.48 1.20 20.60
N LEU A 5 3.66 0.60 20.84
CA LEU A 5 4.87 0.87 20.04
C LEU A 5 4.68 0.41 18.59
N LYS A 6 4.03 -0.74 18.37
CA LYS A 6 3.72 -1.26 17.03
C LYS A 6 2.74 -0.34 16.28
N ILE A 7 1.71 0.16 16.98
CA ILE A 7 0.73 1.10 16.41
C ILE A 7 1.38 2.44 16.03
N ARG A 8 2.25 3.01 16.89
CA ARG A 8 2.95 4.28 16.57
C ARG A 8 3.92 4.14 15.41
N LYS A 9 4.58 2.97 15.27
CA LYS A 9 5.42 2.66 14.11
C LYS A 9 4.59 2.53 12.83
N PHE A 10 3.41 1.91 12.91
CA PHE A 10 2.47 1.79 11.79
C PHE A 10 2.04 3.16 11.23
N PHE A 11 1.61 4.09 12.09
CA PHE A 11 1.24 5.45 11.63
C PHE A 11 2.40 6.19 10.98
N ARG A 12 3.63 6.06 11.50
CA ARG A 12 4.82 6.65 10.88
C ARG A 12 5.15 6.05 9.52
N LEU A 13 4.96 4.73 9.36
CA LEU A 13 5.21 4.02 8.11
C LEU A 13 4.20 4.42 7.02
N SER A 14 2.91 4.48 7.39
CA SER A 14 1.83 4.88 6.49
C SER A 14 2.00 6.34 6.03
N LEU A 15 2.41 7.24 6.93
CA LEU A 15 2.73 8.63 6.60
C LEU A 15 3.95 8.76 5.66
N LEU A 16 4.99 7.93 5.84
CA LEU A 16 6.17 7.93 4.98
C LEU A 16 5.82 7.50 3.55
N ILE A 17 4.91 6.53 3.39
CA ILE A 17 4.44 6.05 2.08
C ILE A 17 3.60 7.12 1.37
N ALA A 18 2.76 7.88 2.10
CA ALA A 18 2.01 9.00 1.53
C ALA A 18 2.91 10.16 1.04
N LEU A 19 4.15 10.26 1.52
CA LEU A 19 5.12 11.27 1.09
C LEU A 19 5.90 10.86 -0.17
N ILE A 20 6.06 9.56 -0.46
CA ILE A 20 6.78 9.07 -1.65
C ILE A 20 6.20 9.64 -2.97
N PRO A 21 4.87 9.69 -3.18
CA PRO A 21 4.26 10.27 -4.37
C PRO A 21 4.47 11.77 -4.48
N SER A 22 4.49 12.49 -3.36
CA SER A 22 4.77 13.94 -3.37
C SER A 22 6.21 14.25 -3.82
N LEU A 23 7.15 13.32 -3.64
CA LEU A 23 8.50 13.44 -4.22
C LEU A 23 8.53 13.20 -5.74
N LEU A 24 7.53 12.53 -6.32
CA LEU A 24 7.42 12.34 -7.77
C LEU A 24 6.96 13.63 -8.51
N PHE A 25 6.44 14.63 -7.78
CA PHE A 25 5.88 15.87 -8.36
C PHE A 25 6.62 17.16 -7.93
N ALA A 26 7.93 17.09 -7.73
CA ALA A 26 8.74 18.31 -7.59
C ALA A 26 9.09 18.86 -8.99
N GLU A 27 8.26 19.74 -9.53
CA GLU A 27 8.54 20.44 -10.79
C GLU A 27 8.95 21.91 -10.51
N GLU A 28 10.21 22.27 -10.80
CA GLU A 28 10.51 23.46 -11.62
C GLU A 28 11.98 23.48 -12.15
N LEU A 29 12.06 23.81 -13.45
CA LEU A 29 13.10 24.55 -14.19
C LEU A 29 14.44 23.86 -14.61
N GLY A 30 14.51 23.52 -15.91
CA GLY A 30 15.66 23.84 -16.78
C GLY A 30 16.47 22.67 -17.37
N ASP A 31 16.29 22.39 -18.67
CA ASP A 31 16.98 21.38 -19.51
C ASP A 31 16.48 19.92 -19.37
N LYS A 32 15.59 19.57 -20.30
CA LYS A 32 14.51 18.59 -20.09
C LYS A 32 14.94 17.12 -20.10
N ASN A 33 16.04 16.71 -20.72
CA ASN A 33 16.33 15.27 -20.86
C ASN A 33 17.42 14.77 -19.90
N THR A 34 18.37 15.62 -19.52
CA THR A 34 19.47 15.27 -18.60
C THR A 34 19.06 15.46 -17.13
N LEU A 35 18.23 16.46 -16.82
CA LEU A 35 17.70 16.64 -15.47
C LEU A 35 16.55 15.71 -15.16
N ILE A 36 15.67 15.37 -16.11
CA ILE A 36 14.60 14.39 -15.89
C ILE A 36 15.22 13.02 -15.60
N ASN A 37 16.21 12.58 -16.36
CA ASN A 37 16.86 11.30 -16.10
C ASN A 37 17.61 11.29 -14.76
N LYS A 38 18.19 12.42 -14.34
CA LYS A 38 18.94 12.54 -13.08
C LYS A 38 18.03 12.72 -11.86
N ALA A 39 16.91 13.42 -12.01
CA ALA A 39 15.88 13.58 -10.98
C ALA A 39 15.05 12.30 -10.85
N ALA A 40 14.64 11.68 -11.97
CA ALA A 40 13.99 10.38 -11.97
C ALA A 40 14.92 9.29 -11.42
N SER A 41 16.23 9.29 -11.74
CA SER A 41 17.17 8.36 -11.13
C SER A 41 17.38 8.66 -9.64
N ALA A 42 17.53 9.93 -9.23
CA ALA A 42 17.71 10.27 -7.81
C ALA A 42 16.45 10.01 -6.96
N VAL A 43 15.26 10.23 -7.52
CA VAL A 43 13.98 9.88 -6.90
C VAL A 43 13.80 8.37 -6.92
N THR A 44 14.10 7.68 -8.02
CA THR A 44 14.07 6.21 -8.07
C THR A 44 15.07 5.60 -7.10
N ASP A 45 16.27 6.15 -6.96
CA ASP A 45 17.31 5.68 -6.05
C ASP A 45 16.95 6.02 -4.60
N SER A 46 16.37 7.19 -4.32
CA SER A 46 15.93 7.58 -2.97
C SER A 46 14.65 6.85 -2.55
N VAL A 47 13.73 6.61 -3.48
CA VAL A 47 12.54 5.79 -3.28
C VAL A 47 12.97 4.34 -3.16
N SER A 48 13.86 3.82 -4.00
CA SER A 48 14.38 2.45 -3.89
C SER A 48 15.19 2.24 -2.61
N ASP A 49 15.98 3.21 -2.17
CA ASP A 49 16.72 3.17 -0.91
C ASP A 49 15.79 3.35 0.31
N THR A 50 14.77 4.21 0.22
CA THR A 50 13.77 4.38 1.29
C THR A 50 12.81 3.19 1.37
N PHE A 51 12.38 2.65 0.23
CA PHE A 51 11.55 1.45 0.10
C PHE A 51 12.36 0.21 0.47
N GLY A 52 13.64 0.15 0.12
CA GLY A 52 14.61 -0.85 0.58
C GLY A 52 14.83 -0.78 2.09
N LYS A 53 14.99 0.42 2.66
CA LYS A 53 14.99 0.63 4.13
C LYS A 53 13.65 0.28 4.77
N LEU A 54 12.55 0.45 4.03
CA LEU A 54 11.21 0.04 4.45
C LEU A 54 11.11 -1.49 4.51
N THR A 55 11.54 -2.20 3.46
CA THR A 55 11.52 -3.67 3.41
C THR A 55 12.47 -4.31 4.43
N LEU A 56 13.48 -3.57 4.89
CA LEU A 56 14.35 -3.96 6.02
C LEU A 56 13.65 -3.87 7.39
N PHE A 57 12.45 -3.28 7.50
CA PHE A 57 11.68 -3.37 8.75
C PHE A 57 11.16 -4.80 8.92
N ASN A 58 11.65 -5.46 9.99
CA ASN A 58 11.09 -6.73 10.47
C ASN A 58 9.56 -6.62 10.57
N GLY A 59 8.87 -7.32 9.67
CA GLY A 59 7.42 -7.31 9.59
C GLY A 59 6.89 -7.03 8.18
N ILE A 60 7.63 -6.42 7.26
CA ILE A 60 7.15 -6.30 5.87
C ILE A 60 7.07 -7.69 5.24
N LYS A 61 5.90 -8.03 4.71
CA LYS A 61 5.61 -9.30 4.04
C LYS A 61 5.56 -9.17 2.53
N LYS A 62 5.13 -8.02 2.04
CA LYS A 62 5.02 -7.71 0.61
C LYS A 62 5.19 -6.22 0.41
N ALA A 63 5.91 -5.83 -0.62
CA ALA A 63 6.02 -4.45 -1.05
C ALA A 63 6.07 -4.46 -2.59
N GLU A 64 5.18 -3.70 -3.23
CA GLU A 64 5.02 -3.64 -4.68
C GLU A 64 4.98 -2.18 -5.12
N LEU A 65 5.63 -1.90 -6.24
CA LEU A 65 5.59 -0.62 -6.94
C LEU A 65 5.30 -0.92 -8.41
N GLU A 66 4.24 -0.32 -8.92
CA GLU A 66 3.78 -0.41 -10.30
C GLU A 66 3.76 1.00 -10.89
N ILE A 67 4.40 1.17 -12.05
CA ILE A 67 4.43 2.43 -12.80
C ILE A 67 4.00 2.08 -14.22
N GLU A 68 2.91 2.67 -14.67
CA GLU A 68 2.35 2.49 -16.00
C GLU A 68 2.31 3.83 -16.73
N THR A 69 3.07 3.95 -17.82
CA THR A 69 3.10 5.17 -18.64
C THR A 69 2.15 5.03 -19.82
N LYS A 70 1.17 5.92 -19.93
CA LYS A 70 0.26 5.98 -21.08
C LYS A 70 0.93 6.74 -22.23
N SER A 71 1.02 6.13 -23.40
CA SER A 71 1.83 6.66 -24.52
C SER A 71 1.25 7.91 -25.20
N GLN A 72 0.00 8.27 -24.93
CA GLN A 72 -0.71 9.31 -25.67
C GLN A 72 -0.58 10.70 -25.04
N ASP A 73 -0.45 10.80 -23.71
CA ASP A 73 -0.46 12.08 -22.98
C ASP A 73 0.63 12.20 -21.91
N PHE A 74 1.59 11.26 -21.87
CA PHE A 74 2.62 11.14 -20.81
C PHE A 74 2.06 11.04 -19.38
N GLN A 75 0.75 10.84 -19.22
CA GLN A 75 0.15 10.54 -17.92
C GLN A 75 0.68 9.19 -17.44
N SER A 76 1.25 9.20 -16.24
CA SER A 76 1.79 8.02 -15.60
C SER A 76 0.92 7.65 -14.42
N ASP A 77 0.42 6.42 -14.43
CA ASP A 77 -0.27 5.83 -13.30
C ASP A 77 0.78 5.22 -12.38
N VAL A 78 0.75 5.58 -11.11
CA VAL A 78 1.69 5.06 -10.11
C VAL A 78 0.89 4.38 -9.02
N ARG A 79 1.28 3.16 -8.64
CA ARG A 79 0.69 2.44 -7.52
C ARG A 79 1.78 1.84 -6.65
N ALA A 80 1.67 2.07 -5.35
CA ALA A 80 2.56 1.49 -4.36
C ALA A 80 1.72 0.75 -3.32
N SER A 81 2.09 -0.49 -2.99
CA SER A 81 1.38 -1.32 -2.02
C SER A 81 2.37 -1.96 -1.06
N ILE A 82 2.08 -1.87 0.23
CA ILE A 82 2.85 -2.55 1.27
C ILE A 82 1.91 -3.33 2.17
N ILE A 83 2.27 -4.58 2.40
CA ILE A 83 1.66 -5.45 3.40
C ILE A 83 2.69 -5.73 4.47
N SER A 84 2.35 -5.42 5.72
CA SER A 84 3.17 -5.70 6.88
C SER A 84 2.41 -6.56 7.88
N SER A 85 3.16 -7.33 8.65
CA SER A 85 2.66 -8.16 9.72
C SER A 85 2.70 -7.42 11.04
N LEU A 86 1.57 -7.39 11.72
CA LEU A 86 1.41 -6.82 13.05
C LEU A 86 1.60 -7.90 14.12
N SER A 87 1.04 -9.09 13.87
CA SER A 87 1.13 -10.26 14.74
C SER A 87 0.94 -11.56 13.96
N GLU A 88 1.73 -12.56 14.30
CA GLU A 88 1.69 -13.89 13.70
C GLU A 88 1.63 -14.92 14.81
N ASN A 89 0.74 -15.88 14.69
CA ASN A 89 0.69 -17.02 15.57
C ASN A 89 0.76 -18.29 14.72
N GLU A 90 1.95 -18.87 14.64
CA GLU A 90 2.19 -20.06 13.81
C GLU A 90 1.44 -21.29 14.31
N LYS A 91 1.20 -21.42 15.63
CA LYS A 91 0.46 -22.54 16.20
C LYS A 91 -1.01 -22.50 15.80
N LEU A 92 -1.61 -21.31 15.83
CA LEU A 92 -2.99 -21.09 15.44
C LEU A 92 -3.16 -20.77 13.94
N ARG A 93 -2.04 -20.58 13.23
CA ARG A 93 -1.98 -20.17 11.82
C ARG A 93 -2.79 -18.91 11.56
N THR A 94 -2.68 -17.94 12.47
CA THR A 94 -3.38 -16.65 12.38
C THR A 94 -2.42 -15.50 12.17
N TYR A 95 -2.80 -14.58 11.30
CA TYR A 95 -1.99 -13.47 10.84
C TYR A 95 -2.82 -12.20 10.89
N TRP A 96 -2.38 -11.24 11.69
CA TRP A 96 -2.88 -9.88 11.68
C TRP A 96 -1.92 -9.03 10.87
N LEU A 97 -2.43 -8.48 9.78
CA LEU A 97 -1.66 -7.72 8.83
C LEU A 97 -2.20 -6.30 8.76
N ASN A 98 -1.32 -5.39 8.37
CA ASN A 98 -1.70 -4.11 7.83
C ASN A 98 -1.40 -4.11 6.33
N GLN A 99 -2.27 -3.46 5.56
CA GLN A 99 -2.00 -3.10 4.18
C GLN A 99 -2.17 -1.60 3.98
N THR A 100 -1.26 -0.98 3.26
CA THR A 100 -1.36 0.40 2.80
C THR A 100 -1.07 0.44 1.31
N ASN A 101 -2.00 0.99 0.55
CA ASN A 101 -1.93 1.21 -0.88
C ASN A 101 -1.99 2.71 -1.15
N PHE A 102 -1.10 3.20 -1.98
CA PHE A 102 -1.19 4.51 -2.58
C PHE A 102 -1.37 4.34 -4.09
N SER A 103 -2.20 5.17 -4.70
CA SER A 103 -2.32 5.24 -6.15
C SER A 103 -2.45 6.68 -6.61
N ASP A 104 -1.77 7.03 -7.69
CA ASP A 104 -2.07 8.18 -8.53
C ASP A 104 -2.53 7.68 -9.90
N HIS A 105 -3.74 8.04 -10.28
CA HIS A 105 -4.36 7.60 -11.53
C HIS A 105 -5.24 8.72 -12.07
N ASN A 106 -4.90 9.23 -13.27
CA ASN A 106 -5.58 10.36 -13.90
C ASN A 106 -5.74 11.56 -12.92
N ASP A 107 -4.63 11.98 -12.32
CA ASP A 107 -4.54 13.07 -11.33
C ASP A 107 -5.36 12.84 -10.04
N ARG A 108 -5.80 11.60 -9.78
CA ARG A 108 -6.52 11.21 -8.56
C ARG A 108 -5.62 10.43 -7.62
N GLN A 109 -5.03 11.17 -6.69
CA GLN A 109 -4.27 10.58 -5.59
C GLN A 109 -5.22 9.97 -4.56
N THR A 110 -5.01 8.70 -4.26
CA THR A 110 -5.80 7.93 -3.30
C THR A 110 -4.90 7.16 -2.35
N LEU A 111 -5.17 7.28 -1.05
CA LEU A 111 -4.58 6.46 -0.01
C LEU A 111 -5.63 5.48 0.51
N ASN A 112 -5.36 4.18 0.42
CA ASN A 112 -6.15 3.11 1.03
C ASN A 112 -5.29 2.45 2.12
N THR A 113 -5.78 2.39 3.35
CA THR A 113 -5.07 1.72 4.44
C THR A 113 -6.02 0.92 5.30
N GLY A 114 -5.58 -0.23 5.77
CA GLY A 114 -6.46 -1.15 6.45
C GLY A 114 -5.79 -2.27 7.22
N PHE A 115 -6.63 -3.00 7.92
CA PHE A 115 -6.26 -4.18 8.69
C PHE A 115 -6.83 -5.42 8.03
N ILE A 116 -6.06 -6.49 8.06
CA ILE A 116 -6.46 -7.79 7.52
C ILE A 116 -6.21 -8.82 8.60
N TYR A 117 -7.21 -9.66 8.84
CA TYR A 117 -7.06 -10.87 9.63
C TYR A 117 -7.15 -12.07 8.69
N ARG A 118 -6.14 -12.95 8.74
CA ARG A 118 -6.09 -14.20 7.99
C ARG A 118 -5.90 -15.39 8.91
N ASN A 119 -6.60 -16.46 8.63
CA ASN A 119 -6.36 -17.77 9.19
C ASN A 119 -6.13 -18.77 8.07
N LEU A 120 -5.02 -19.50 8.17
CA LEU A 120 -4.67 -20.58 7.26
C LEU A 120 -5.16 -21.91 7.86
N SER A 121 -5.81 -22.75 7.05
CA SER A 121 -6.12 -24.13 7.45
C SER A 121 -4.84 -24.91 7.76
N SER A 122 -4.94 -25.98 8.56
CA SER A 122 -3.79 -26.80 8.96
C SER A 122 -2.99 -27.34 7.78
N ASP A 123 -3.66 -27.66 6.68
CA ASP A 123 -3.06 -28.16 5.44
C ASP A 123 -2.61 -27.05 4.47
N THR A 124 -2.67 -25.77 4.88
CA THR A 124 -2.36 -24.58 4.05
C THR A 124 -3.23 -24.39 2.80
N LYS A 125 -4.23 -25.25 2.55
CA LYS A 125 -5.03 -25.20 1.32
C LYS A 125 -6.09 -24.11 1.33
N TRP A 126 -6.45 -23.59 2.50
CA TRP A 126 -7.48 -22.58 2.66
C TRP A 126 -6.96 -21.40 3.45
N VAL A 127 -7.24 -20.21 2.93
CA VAL A 127 -7.13 -18.93 3.64
C VAL A 127 -8.54 -18.42 3.86
N ARG A 128 -8.86 -18.02 5.09
CA ARG A 128 -10.11 -17.34 5.41
C ARG A 128 -9.81 -16.11 6.24
N GLY A 129 -10.59 -15.06 6.07
CA GLY A 129 -10.26 -13.81 6.70
C GLY A 129 -11.33 -12.75 6.57
N PHE A 130 -11.03 -11.62 7.19
CA PHE A 130 -11.77 -10.39 7.00
C PHE A 130 -10.79 -9.23 6.88
N ASN A 131 -11.24 -8.15 6.28
CA ASN A 131 -10.48 -6.93 6.13
C ASN A 131 -11.33 -5.71 6.45
N LEU A 132 -10.68 -4.64 6.89
CA LEU A 132 -11.27 -3.34 7.16
C LEU A 132 -10.35 -2.29 6.55
N PHE A 133 -10.89 -1.42 5.70
CA PHE A 133 -10.11 -0.37 5.05
C PHE A 133 -10.77 0.99 5.17
N TYR A 134 -9.91 2.01 5.13
CA TYR A 134 -10.26 3.39 4.92
C TYR A 134 -9.56 3.90 3.66
N ASP A 135 -10.33 4.53 2.79
CA ASP A 135 -9.87 5.17 1.55
C ASP A 135 -10.06 6.67 1.67
N HIS A 136 -9.04 7.41 1.24
CA HIS A 136 -9.07 8.85 1.12
C HIS A 136 -8.56 9.26 -0.26
N GLU A 137 -9.42 9.90 -1.04
CA GLU A 137 -9.07 10.50 -2.33
C GLU A 137 -8.87 12.00 -2.13
N PHE A 138 -7.64 12.48 -2.35
CA PHE A 138 -7.24 13.83 -1.95
C PHE A 138 -7.85 14.96 -2.79
N PRO A 139 -7.90 14.89 -4.14
CA PRO A 139 -8.35 16.04 -4.95
C PRO A 139 -9.77 16.50 -4.65
N ASN A 140 -10.69 15.56 -4.42
CA ASN A 140 -12.09 15.86 -4.08
C ASN A 140 -12.41 15.60 -2.61
N ASN A 141 -11.42 15.21 -1.79
CA ASN A 141 -11.57 14.86 -0.38
C ASN A 141 -12.66 13.80 -0.13
N HIS A 142 -12.84 12.86 -1.07
CA HIS A 142 -13.80 11.78 -0.91
C HIS A 142 -13.25 10.73 0.05
N GLN A 143 -14.15 10.22 0.91
CA GLN A 143 -13.79 9.28 1.96
C GLN A 143 -14.69 8.07 1.92
N ARG A 144 -14.09 6.88 2.04
CA ARG A 144 -14.81 5.62 2.02
C ARG A 144 -14.26 4.69 3.08
N ALA A 145 -15.15 4.00 3.79
CA ALA A 145 -14.77 2.84 4.58
C ALA A 145 -15.23 1.57 3.86
N SER A 146 -14.51 0.47 4.06
CA SER A 146 -14.95 -0.83 3.61
C SER A 146 -14.68 -1.92 4.64
N ALA A 147 -15.52 -2.94 4.58
CA ALA A 147 -15.37 -4.17 5.33
C ALA A 147 -15.52 -5.34 4.37
N GLY A 148 -14.64 -6.32 4.46
CA GLY A 148 -14.63 -7.46 3.54
C GLY A 148 -14.42 -8.79 4.24
N LEU A 149 -14.89 -9.84 3.58
CA LEU A 149 -14.65 -11.24 3.92
C LEU A 149 -13.92 -11.90 2.75
N GLU A 150 -12.95 -12.76 3.06
CA GLU A 150 -12.20 -13.52 2.06
C GLU A 150 -12.19 -15.01 2.42
N ILE A 151 -12.33 -15.85 1.40
CA ILE A 151 -12.09 -17.29 1.44
C ILE A 151 -11.36 -17.67 0.16
N LYS A 152 -10.15 -18.21 0.28
CA LYS A 152 -9.29 -18.53 -0.86
C LYS A 152 -8.71 -19.93 -0.71
N SER A 153 -8.57 -20.60 -1.84
CA SER A 153 -7.85 -21.85 -2.03
C SER A 153 -7.08 -21.76 -3.34
N SER A 154 -6.31 -22.79 -3.70
CA SER A 154 -5.57 -22.82 -4.96
C SER A 154 -6.48 -22.81 -6.20
N ALA A 155 -7.68 -23.38 -6.09
CA ALA A 155 -8.63 -23.49 -7.21
C ALA A 155 -9.78 -22.47 -7.16
N ILE A 156 -10.04 -21.85 -6.00
CA ILE A 156 -11.22 -21.03 -5.76
C ILE A 156 -10.84 -19.81 -4.95
N GLU A 157 -11.31 -18.64 -5.37
CA GLU A 157 -11.20 -17.41 -4.60
C GLU A 157 -12.57 -16.73 -4.53
N LEU A 158 -13.04 -16.48 -3.30
CA LEU A 158 -14.28 -15.78 -3.00
C LEU A 158 -13.97 -14.58 -2.10
N ASN A 159 -14.39 -13.41 -2.54
CA ASN A 159 -14.29 -12.18 -1.76
C ASN A 159 -15.64 -11.47 -1.77
N SER A 160 -16.03 -10.91 -0.64
CA SER A 160 -17.21 -10.04 -0.52
C SER A 160 -16.77 -8.78 0.20
N ASN A 161 -17.05 -7.61 -0.38
CA ASN A 161 -16.67 -6.32 0.19
C ASN A 161 -17.91 -5.42 0.23
N TYR A 162 -18.14 -4.81 1.40
CA TYR A 162 -19.12 -3.76 1.60
C TYR A 162 -18.42 -2.42 1.65
N TYR A 163 -18.93 -1.44 0.90
CA TYR A 163 -18.36 -0.11 0.80
C TYR A 163 -19.35 0.93 1.30
N GLN A 164 -18.88 1.79 2.20
CA GLN A 164 -19.67 2.87 2.77
C GLN A 164 -19.00 4.20 2.47
N ARG A 165 -19.72 5.09 1.78
CA ARG A 165 -19.30 6.49 1.64
C ARG A 165 -19.37 7.16 3.01
N LEU A 166 -18.31 7.89 3.34
CA LEU A 166 -18.22 8.71 4.55
C LEU A 166 -18.35 10.20 4.20
N SER A 167 -17.72 10.63 3.10
CA SER A 167 -17.79 11.98 2.53
C SER A 167 -17.75 11.90 1.02
#